data_AF-A0A9D8LID1-F1
#
_entry.id   AF-A0A9D8LID1-F1
#
_cell.length_a   1.000
_cell.length_b   1.000
_cell.length_c   1.000
_cell.angle_alpha   90.00
_cell.angle_beta   90.00
_cell.angle_gamma   90.00
#
_symmetry.space_group_name_H-M   'P 1'
#
loop_
_entity.id
_entity.type
_entity.pdbx_description
1 polymer ?
#
loop_
_entity_poly.entity_id
_entity_poly.type
_entity_poly.pdbx_seq_one_letter_code
_entity_poly.pdbx_strand_id
1 'polypeptide(L)'
;MSGQLLIAPEWLGRSGLWLIDAKGKRKPVDAEDVGLSDDLADRLESWMDSFDAIYDEADEVASDFGNAVERLAWEAEGAALAEAIIGEVGSDWDVTQDLNGWREKATK
;
A
#
# COMPACT_ATOMS: atom_id res chain seq x y z
N MET A 1 -20.28 4.34 -4.52
CA MET A 1 -19.34 5.38 -4.04
C MET A 1 -18.21 5.40 -5.08
N SER A 2 -17.65 6.56 -5.44
CA SER A 2 -16.54 6.63 -6.42
C SER A 2 -15.43 7.50 -5.86
N GLY A 3 -14.19 7.17 -6.22
CA GLY A 3 -13.01 7.80 -5.64
C GLY A 3 -11.73 7.23 -6.24
N GLN A 4 -10.61 7.77 -5.77
CA GLN A 4 -9.30 7.28 -6.15
C GLN A 4 -8.63 6.65 -4.92
N LEU A 5 -8.22 5.39 -5.06
CA LEU A 5 -7.45 4.66 -4.08
C LEU A 5 -6.01 4.51 -4.55
N LEU A 6 -5.12 4.54 -3.59
CA LEU A 6 -3.71 4.27 -3.78
C LEU A 6 -3.27 3.22 -2.76
N ILE A 7 -2.56 2.21 -3.24
CA ILE A 7 -1.80 1.28 -2.41
C ILE A 7 -0.36 1.77 -2.36
N ALA A 8 0.13 2.11 -1.18
CA ALA A 8 1.50 2.59 -0.99
C ALA A 8 1.99 2.25 0.43
N PRO A 9 3.23 1.75 0.57
CA PRO A 9 3.80 1.34 1.85
C PRO A 9 4.35 2.54 2.64
N GLU A 10 3.52 3.57 2.83
CA GLU A 10 3.96 4.80 3.48
C GLU A 10 3.59 4.82 4.96
N TRP A 11 4.59 4.97 5.83
CA TRP A 11 4.44 5.13 7.29
C TRP A 11 4.01 3.86 8.02
N LEU A 12 4.78 3.55 9.08
CA LEU A 12 4.58 2.38 9.94
C LEU A 12 3.17 2.35 10.56
N GLY A 13 2.60 1.15 10.67
CA GLY A 13 1.34 0.90 11.38
C GLY A 13 0.08 1.41 10.66
N ARG A 14 0.10 1.50 9.33
CA ARG A 14 -1.08 1.78 8.50
C ARG A 14 -1.34 0.62 7.56
N SER A 15 -2.58 0.48 7.11
CA SER A 15 -3.03 -0.55 6.14
C SER A 15 -2.38 -0.46 4.75
N GLY A 16 -1.52 0.53 4.50
CA GLY A 16 -0.98 0.80 3.17
C GLY A 16 -2.00 1.32 2.15
N LEU A 17 -3.25 1.57 2.59
CA LEU A 17 -4.35 2.02 1.76
C LEU A 17 -4.64 3.51 1.96
N TRP A 18 -4.82 4.22 0.85
CA TRP A 18 -4.97 5.67 0.84
C TRP A 18 -6.12 6.10 -0.07
N LEU A 19 -6.99 6.96 0.45
CA LEU A 19 -7.91 7.72 -0.38
C LEU A 19 -7.23 9.00 -0.88
N ILE A 20 -7.31 9.27 -2.17
CA ILE A 20 -6.84 10.53 -2.76
C ILE A 20 -8.02 11.49 -2.84
N ASP A 21 -7.90 12.63 -2.15
CA ASP A 21 -8.94 13.66 -2.21
C ASP A 21 -8.86 14.49 -3.52
N ALA A 22 -9.87 15.33 -3.76
CA ALA A 22 -9.95 16.16 -4.97
C ALA A 22 -8.78 17.15 -5.14
N LYS A 23 -7.94 17.36 -4.11
CA LYS A 23 -6.73 18.18 -4.16
C LYS A 23 -5.46 17.34 -4.35
N GLY A 24 -5.59 16.03 -4.55
CA GLY A 24 -4.48 15.09 -4.67
C GLY A 24 -3.84 14.70 -3.35
N LYS A 25 -4.47 15.01 -2.20
CA LYS A 25 -3.90 14.68 -0.89
C LYS A 25 -4.24 13.24 -0.50
N ARG A 26 -3.22 12.48 -0.10
CA ARG A 26 -3.36 11.14 0.49
C ARG A 26 -3.96 11.23 1.89
N LYS A 27 -5.03 10.49 2.13
CA LYS A 27 -5.63 10.28 3.45
C LYS A 27 -5.63 8.78 3.75
N PRO A 28 -5.16 8.36 4.94
CA PRO A 28 -5.30 6.96 5.33
C PRO A 28 -6.78 6.59 5.34
N VAL A 29 -7.08 5.38 4.94
CA VAL A 29 -8.43 4.84 4.99
C VAL A 29 -8.36 3.36 5.37
N ASP A 30 -9.32 2.92 6.16
CA ASP A 30 -9.43 1.52 6.54
C ASP A 30 -10.15 0.75 5.42
N ALA A 31 -9.86 -0.54 5.29
CA ALA A 31 -10.45 -1.38 4.26
C ALA A 31 -12.00 -1.41 4.35
N GLU A 32 -12.53 -1.47 5.58
CA GLU A 32 -13.98 -1.46 5.84
C GLU A 32 -14.67 -0.16 5.40
N ASP A 33 -14.00 0.99 5.52
CA ASP A 33 -14.56 2.31 5.17
C ASP A 33 -14.82 2.45 3.66
N VAL A 34 -14.10 1.68 2.84
CA VAL A 34 -14.25 1.64 1.38
C VAL A 34 -14.98 0.40 0.89
N GLY A 35 -15.49 -0.42 1.83
CA GLY A 35 -16.30 -1.59 1.53
C GLY A 35 -15.53 -2.82 1.06
N LEU A 36 -14.23 -2.92 1.41
CA LEU A 36 -13.45 -4.12 1.18
C LEU A 36 -13.80 -5.20 2.21
N SER A 37 -13.58 -6.45 1.83
CA SER A 37 -13.76 -7.62 2.69
C SER A 37 -12.70 -7.71 3.78
N ASP A 38 -13.05 -8.36 4.90
CA ASP A 38 -12.12 -8.65 5.99
C ASP A 38 -10.91 -9.47 5.47
N ASP A 39 -11.14 -10.42 4.56
CA ASP A 39 -10.06 -11.21 3.94
C ASP A 39 -9.04 -10.32 3.21
N LEU A 40 -9.49 -9.25 2.54
CA LEU A 40 -8.60 -8.32 1.85
C LEU A 40 -7.95 -7.33 2.80
N ALA A 41 -8.62 -6.97 3.90
CA ALA A 41 -8.06 -6.17 4.98
C ALA A 41 -6.89 -6.91 5.65
N ASP A 42 -7.07 -8.18 6.02
CA ASP A 42 -6.04 -9.04 6.63
C ASP A 42 -4.83 -9.22 5.69
N ARG A 43 -5.09 -9.31 4.39
CA ARG A 43 -4.06 -9.44 3.35
C ARG A 43 -3.25 -8.15 3.20
N LEU A 44 -3.90 -6.98 3.25
CA LEU A 44 -3.23 -5.67 3.28
C LEU A 44 -2.37 -5.51 4.54
N GLU A 45 -2.89 -5.89 5.70
CA GLU A 45 -2.14 -5.87 6.97
C GLU A 45 -0.91 -6.76 6.88
N SER A 46 -1.04 -8.00 6.42
CA SER A 46 0.09 -8.93 6.24
C SER A 46 1.16 -8.41 5.27
N TRP A 47 0.74 -7.72 4.21
CA TRP A 47 1.63 -7.10 3.24
C TRP A 47 2.39 -5.90 3.85
N MET A 48 1.72 -5.09 4.67
CA MET A 48 2.34 -3.99 5.41
C MET A 48 3.25 -4.48 6.54
N ASP A 49 2.90 -5.54 7.27
CA ASP A 49 3.76 -6.14 8.28
C ASP A 49 5.12 -6.57 7.71
N SER A 50 5.12 -7.07 6.48
CA SER A 50 6.35 -7.43 5.76
C SER A 50 7.21 -6.20 5.44
N PHE A 51 6.58 -5.05 5.21
CA PHE A 51 7.28 -3.79 5.00
C PHE A 51 7.76 -3.19 6.33
N ASP A 52 6.91 -3.16 7.35
CA ASP A 52 7.22 -2.65 8.69
C ASP A 52 8.39 -3.42 9.33
N ALA A 53 8.56 -4.71 9.00
CA ALA A 53 9.69 -5.51 9.44
C ALA A 53 11.06 -5.05 8.89
N ILE A 54 11.08 -4.37 7.73
CA ILE A 54 12.32 -3.91 7.08
C ILE A 54 12.54 -2.40 7.18
N TYR A 55 11.48 -1.64 7.50
CA TYR A 55 11.52 -0.19 7.46
C TYR A 55 12.09 0.39 8.76
N ASP A 56 13.20 1.11 8.63
CA ASP A 56 13.82 1.89 9.69
C ASP A 56 13.54 3.38 9.45
N GLU A 57 12.64 3.96 10.25
CA GLU A 57 12.33 5.40 10.17
C GLU A 57 13.55 6.29 10.47
N ALA A 58 14.53 5.80 11.23
CA ALA A 58 15.76 6.53 11.52
C ALA A 58 16.80 6.41 10.38
N ASP A 59 16.69 5.39 9.53
CA ASP A 59 17.57 5.14 8.38
C ASP A 59 16.78 4.55 7.18
N GLU A 60 15.92 5.40 6.60
CA GLU A 60 15.08 5.01 5.45
C GLU A 60 15.92 4.56 4.24
N VAL A 61 17.16 5.06 4.13
CA VAL A 61 18.07 4.72 3.03
C VAL A 61 18.64 3.30 3.19
N ALA A 62 18.91 2.88 4.43
CA ALA A 62 19.38 1.53 4.72
C ALA A 62 18.24 0.49 4.74
N SER A 63 16.99 0.93 4.76
CA SER A 63 15.82 0.05 4.73
C SER A 63 15.76 -0.75 3.42
N ASP A 64 15.87 -2.08 3.53
CA ASP A 64 15.80 -2.98 2.39
C ASP A 64 15.34 -4.38 2.80
N PHE A 65 14.77 -5.11 1.84
CA PHE A 65 14.49 -6.53 2.00
C PHE A 65 15.80 -7.31 2.08
N GLY A 66 15.78 -8.46 2.77
CA GLY A 66 16.97 -9.29 2.96
C GLY A 66 17.57 -9.78 1.64
N ASN A 67 16.78 -9.86 0.59
CA ASN A 67 17.23 -10.15 -0.76
C ASN A 67 16.22 -9.70 -1.85
N ALA A 68 16.65 -9.80 -3.11
CA ALA A 68 15.82 -9.43 -4.26
C ALA A 68 14.59 -10.31 -4.46
N VAL A 69 14.59 -11.58 -4.01
CA VAL A 69 13.44 -12.47 -4.16
C VAL A 69 12.32 -12.06 -3.21
N GLU A 70 12.65 -11.78 -1.96
CA GLU A 70 11.71 -11.24 -0.96
C GLU A 70 11.08 -9.94 -1.45
N ARG A 71 11.90 -9.01 -1.95
CA ARG A 71 11.41 -7.75 -2.53
C ARG A 71 10.45 -8.00 -3.70
N LEU A 72 10.84 -8.83 -4.66
CA LEU A 72 10.01 -9.11 -5.84
C LEU A 72 8.69 -9.80 -5.46
N ALA A 73 8.70 -10.68 -4.46
CA ALA A 73 7.50 -11.32 -3.95
C ALA A 73 6.56 -10.28 -3.31
N TRP A 74 7.12 -9.39 -2.49
CA TRP A 74 6.36 -8.30 -1.86
C TRP A 74 5.79 -7.29 -2.88
N GLU A 75 6.55 -6.93 -3.91
CA GLU A 75 6.08 -6.07 -5.00
C GLU A 75 4.97 -6.74 -5.82
N ALA A 76 5.13 -8.03 -6.12
CA ALA A 76 4.12 -8.82 -6.83
C ALA A 76 2.82 -8.92 -6.02
N GLU A 77 2.93 -9.05 -4.70
CA GLU A 77 1.79 -9.07 -3.79
C GLU A 77 1.05 -7.73 -3.77
N GLY A 78 1.77 -6.61 -3.70
CA GLY A 78 1.18 -5.27 -3.81
C GLY A 78 0.40 -5.07 -5.12
N ALA A 79 0.95 -5.57 -6.23
CA ALA A 79 0.24 -5.55 -7.52
C ALA A 79 -1.00 -6.45 -7.54
N ALA A 80 -0.92 -7.64 -6.93
CA ALA A 80 -2.07 -8.54 -6.82
C ALA A 80 -3.17 -7.98 -5.90
N LEU A 81 -2.79 -7.21 -4.88
CA LEU A 81 -3.72 -6.48 -4.00
C LEU A 81 -4.47 -5.40 -4.77
N ALA A 82 -3.80 -4.64 -5.64
CA ALA A 82 -4.46 -3.63 -6.49
C ALA A 82 -5.58 -4.23 -7.33
N GLU A 83 -5.30 -5.34 -8.02
CA GLU A 83 -6.29 -6.05 -8.83
C GLU A 83 -7.44 -6.63 -7.98
N ALA A 84 -7.13 -7.15 -6.79
CA ALA A 84 -8.16 -7.65 -5.87
C ALA A 84 -9.09 -6.53 -5.37
N ILE A 85 -8.52 -5.38 -4.99
CA ILE A 85 -9.28 -4.20 -4.58
C ILE A 85 -10.21 -3.75 -5.71
N ILE A 86 -9.72 -3.64 -6.95
CA ILE A 86 -10.54 -3.30 -8.14
C ILE A 86 -11.73 -4.26 -8.27
N GLY A 87 -11.51 -5.56 -8.04
CA GLY A 87 -12.54 -6.58 -8.09
C GLY A 87 -13.66 -6.40 -7.06
N GLU A 88 -13.35 -5.84 -5.88
CA GLU A 88 -14.32 -5.63 -4.80
C GLU A 88 -15.00 -4.25 -4.86
N VAL A 89 -14.25 -3.16 -5.07
CA VAL A 89 -14.82 -1.80 -5.08
C VAL A 89 -15.54 -1.47 -6.40
N GLY A 90 -15.20 -2.19 -7.47
CA GLY A 90 -15.79 -2.02 -8.80
C GLY A 90 -15.16 -0.91 -9.66
N SER A 91 -15.54 -0.87 -10.94
CA SER A 91 -14.91 -0.05 -11.98
C SER A 91 -15.13 1.47 -11.86
N ASP A 92 -15.96 1.90 -10.91
CA ASP A 92 -16.20 3.33 -10.65
C ASP A 92 -15.08 3.96 -9.79
N TRP A 93 -14.16 3.15 -9.30
CA TRP A 93 -12.96 3.58 -8.58
C TRP A 93 -11.73 3.54 -9.47
N ASP A 94 -10.85 4.53 -9.27
CA ASP A 94 -9.51 4.52 -9.83
C ASP A 94 -8.55 3.98 -8.76
N VAL A 95 -8.05 2.76 -8.94
CA VAL A 95 -7.13 2.11 -8.01
C VAL A 95 -5.73 2.10 -8.62
N THR A 96 -4.77 2.68 -7.90
CA THR A 96 -3.38 2.81 -8.32
C THR A 96 -2.43 2.28 -7.25
N GLN A 97 -1.15 2.12 -7.59
CA GLN A 97 -0.12 1.68 -6.66
C GLN A 97 1.16 2.52 -6.78
N ASP A 98 1.81 2.73 -5.64
CA ASP A 98 3.12 3.40 -5.52
C ASP A 98 4.00 2.58 -4.57
N LEU A 99 4.54 1.47 -5.08
CA LEU A 99 5.32 0.51 -4.29
C LEU A 99 6.76 0.95 -4.03
N ASN A 100 7.22 2.03 -4.69
CA ASN A 100 8.61 2.48 -4.69
C ASN A 100 8.80 3.92 -4.18
N GLY A 101 7.72 4.70 -4.00
CA GLY A 101 7.80 6.09 -3.58
C GLY A 101 8.52 6.31 -2.25
N TRP A 102 8.53 5.32 -1.35
CA TRP A 102 9.27 5.35 -0.10
C TRP A 102 10.80 5.43 -0.30
N ARG A 103 11.35 4.79 -1.34
CA ARG A 103 12.79 4.86 -1.65
C ARG A 103 13.19 6.19 -2.28
N GLU A 104 12.34 6.74 -3.12
CA GLU A 104 12.60 8.05 -3.76
C GLU A 104 12.69 9.16 -2.71
N LYS A 105 11.88 9.07 -1.64
CA LYS A 105 11.94 10.00 -0.50
C LYS A 105 13.24 9.84 0.29
N ALA A 106 13.70 8.62 0.53
CA ALA A 106 14.95 8.37 1.25
C ALA A 106 16.18 9.00 0.54
N THR A 107 16.13 9.15 -0.79
CA THR A 107 17.25 9.73 -1.57
C THR A 107 17.30 11.26 -1.64
N LYS A 108 16.35 11.98 -1.02
CA LYS A 108 16.28 13.46 -1.05
C LYS A 108 16.78 14.11 0.22
#